data_AF-A0A4U0WHE0-F1
#
_entry.id   AF-A0A4U0WHE0-F1
#
_cell.length_a   1.000
_cell.length_b   1.000
_cell.length_c   1.000
_cell.angle_alpha   90.00
_cell.angle_beta   90.00
_cell.angle_gamma   90.00
#
_symmetry.space_group_name_H-M   'P 1'
#
loop_
_entity.id
_entity.type
_entity.pdbx_description
1 polymer ?
#
loop_
_entity_poly.entity_id
_entity_poly.type
_entity_poly.pdbx_seq_one_letter_code
_entity_poly.pdbx_strand_id
1 'polypeptide(L)'
;MTRNVTGFIMYTPDGYMSAQMLIPGQQSFKRGEGEEPQWAEAGKRFFAYSGPYYINDEGKGREETLRHTFQVCNLPGWIGDIQIRTHTFEEDGQVLVLGSEEPTEIKGDKRIPVLKWRRARNNSEGVPPPPTPRICVTGAGNNSSGTQDGPLKAL
;
A
#
# COMPACT_ATOMS: atom_id res chain seq x y z
N MET A 1 12.52 12.59 -1.35
CA MET A 1 11.14 12.41 -0.83
C MET A 1 10.23 12.09 -1.99
N THR A 2 9.74 10.85 -2.09
CA THR A 2 8.64 10.49 -3.00
C THR A 2 7.37 11.14 -2.44
N ARG A 3 7.00 12.31 -2.97
CA ARG A 3 6.02 13.19 -2.31
C ARG A 3 4.57 12.68 -2.35
N ASN A 4 4.25 11.68 -3.16
CA ASN A 4 2.85 11.28 -3.42
C ASN A 4 2.69 9.75 -3.45
N VAL A 5 3.10 8.99 -2.43
CA VAL A 5 2.75 7.56 -2.37
C VAL A 5 1.41 7.43 -1.66
N THR A 6 0.48 6.67 -2.23
CA THR A 6 -0.81 6.32 -1.62
C THR A 6 -0.89 4.82 -1.39
N GLY A 7 -1.62 4.37 -0.38
CA GLY A 7 -1.70 2.95 -0.10
C GLY A 7 -2.42 2.62 1.20
N PHE A 8 -2.45 1.32 1.51
CA PHE A 8 -2.92 0.80 2.78
C PHE A 8 -1.92 -0.21 3.34
N ILE A 9 -1.85 -0.26 4.66
CA ILE A 9 -1.31 -1.40 5.39
C ILE A 9 -2.39 -1.92 6.33
N MET A 10 -2.56 -3.23 6.35
CA MET A 10 -3.56 -3.92 7.17
C MET A 10 -2.85 -5.00 7.97
N TYR A 11 -3.21 -5.10 9.24
CA TYR A 11 -2.83 -6.18 10.14
C TYR A 11 -4.11 -6.85 10.61
N THR A 12 -4.08 -8.18 10.63
CA THR A 12 -5.22 -9.01 11.01
C THR A 12 -4.96 -9.67 12.36
N PRO A 13 -5.99 -9.89 13.19
CA PRO A 13 -5.81 -10.49 14.52
C PRO A 13 -5.21 -11.90 14.51
N ASP A 14 -5.35 -12.64 13.40
CA ASP A 14 -4.82 -13.99 13.20
C ASP A 14 -3.37 -14.00 12.66
N GLY A 15 -2.68 -12.86 12.67
CA GLY A 15 -1.23 -12.80 12.45
C GLY A 15 -0.80 -12.60 11.00
N TYR A 16 -1.70 -12.14 10.12
CA TYR A 16 -1.35 -11.79 8.74
C TYR A 16 -1.34 -10.29 8.51
N MET A 17 -0.57 -9.86 7.52
CA MET A 17 -0.52 -8.48 7.09
C MET A 17 -0.53 -8.35 5.57
N SER A 18 -0.97 -7.18 5.10
CA SER A 18 -0.88 -6.78 3.69
C SER A 18 -0.48 -5.31 3.61
N ALA A 19 0.54 -4.99 2.83
CA ALA A 19 0.93 -3.62 2.52
C ALA A 19 0.85 -3.42 1.01
N GLN A 20 0.26 -2.30 0.60
CA GLN A 20 0.10 -1.91 -0.79
C GLN A 20 0.48 -0.44 -0.92
N MET A 21 1.39 -0.12 -1.83
CA MET A 21 1.89 1.22 -2.10
C MET A 21 1.82 1.49 -3.59
N LEU A 22 1.22 2.61 -3.95
CA LEU A 22 1.04 3.07 -5.32
C LEU A 22 1.66 4.45 -5.47
N ILE A 23 2.52 4.61 -6.47
CA ILE A 23 2.94 5.90 -6.99
C ILE A 23 1.95 6.30 -8.08
N PRO A 24 1.06 7.28 -7.86
CA PRO A 24 0.04 7.70 -8.81
C PRO A 24 0.66 8.36 -10.05
N GLY A 25 -0.18 8.54 -11.08
CA GLY A 25 0.19 9.22 -12.33
C GLY A 25 0.51 8.29 -13.49
N GLN A 26 0.27 6.99 -13.34
CA GLN A 26 0.26 6.05 -14.46
C GLN A 26 -0.85 6.37 -15.45
N GLN A 27 -0.60 6.11 -16.74
CA GLN A 27 -1.63 6.26 -17.77
C GLN A 27 -2.81 5.31 -17.51
N SER A 28 -4.03 5.81 -17.66
CA SER A 28 -5.24 4.97 -17.65
C SER A 28 -5.40 4.26 -18.99
N PHE A 29 -5.81 3.00 -18.95
CA PHE A 29 -6.17 2.20 -20.12
C PHE A 29 -7.41 1.35 -19.82
N LYS A 30 -8.12 0.91 -20.86
CA LYS A 30 -9.33 0.10 -20.71
C LYS A 30 -8.98 -1.25 -20.11
N ARG A 31 -9.89 -1.81 -19.32
CA ARG A 31 -9.70 -3.09 -18.62
C ARG A 31 -9.36 -4.20 -19.63
N GLY A 32 -8.17 -4.76 -19.54
CA GLY A 32 -7.71 -5.83 -20.41
C GLY A 32 -7.15 -5.38 -21.77
N GLU A 33 -7.12 -4.07 -22.04
CA GLU A 33 -6.64 -3.50 -23.31
C GLU A 33 -5.41 -2.61 -23.10
N GLY A 34 -4.58 -2.91 -22.11
CA GLY A 34 -3.32 -2.18 -21.90
C GLY A 34 -2.24 -2.69 -22.85
N GLU A 35 -1.48 -1.77 -23.44
CA GLU A 35 -0.25 -2.08 -24.19
C GLU A 35 0.89 -2.44 -23.22
N GLU A 36 1.89 -3.21 -23.69
CA GLU A 36 3.01 -3.65 -22.84
C GLU A 36 3.68 -2.51 -22.04
N PRO A 37 3.96 -1.32 -22.61
CA PRO A 37 4.54 -0.22 -21.86
C PRO A 37 3.64 0.30 -20.72
N GLN A 38 2.32 0.24 -20.90
CA GLN A 38 1.34 0.68 -19.90
C GLN A 38 1.29 -0.29 -18.72
N TRP A 39 1.28 -1.59 -19.00
CA TRP A 39 1.38 -2.63 -17.96
C TRP A 39 2.71 -2.55 -17.20
N ALA A 40 3.82 -2.35 -17.92
CA ALA A 40 5.13 -2.19 -17.31
C ALA A 40 5.19 -0.96 -16.39
N GLU A 41 4.60 0.16 -16.79
CA GLU A 41 4.51 1.35 -15.92
C GLU A 41 3.64 1.08 -14.69
N ALA A 42 2.46 0.48 -14.86
CA ALA A 42 1.57 0.13 -13.75
C ALA A 42 2.27 -0.78 -12.73
N GLY A 43 3.00 -1.80 -13.20
CA GLY A 43 3.77 -2.71 -12.35
C GLY A 43 4.91 -2.02 -11.60
N LYS A 44 5.69 -1.16 -12.28
CA LYS A 44 6.83 -0.44 -11.65
C LYS A 44 6.41 0.57 -10.58
N ARG A 45 5.20 1.10 -10.68
CA ARG A 45 4.65 2.09 -9.73
C ARG A 45 3.93 1.47 -8.55
N PHE A 46 3.72 0.16 -8.56
CA PHE A 46 3.03 -0.55 -7.51
C PHE A 46 3.99 -1.46 -6.75
N PHE A 47 3.95 -1.41 -5.43
CA PHE A 47 4.67 -2.33 -4.58
C PHE A 47 3.70 -2.87 -3.53
N ALA A 48 3.48 -4.18 -3.57
CA ALA A 48 2.56 -4.86 -2.67
C ALA A 48 3.12 -6.21 -2.25
N TYR A 49 2.98 -6.48 -0.96
CA TYR A 49 3.33 -7.76 -0.36
C TYR A 49 2.34 -8.12 0.73
N SER A 50 2.22 -9.41 1.01
CA SER A 50 1.33 -9.94 2.05
C SER A 50 1.92 -11.25 2.60
N GLY A 51 1.58 -11.56 3.84
CA GLY A 51 2.00 -12.78 4.50
C GLY A 51 1.91 -12.67 6.01
N PRO A 52 2.42 -13.66 6.75
CA PRO A 52 2.41 -13.61 8.20
C PRO A 52 3.33 -12.51 8.72
N TYR A 53 2.96 -11.93 9.86
CA TYR A 53 3.83 -11.04 10.62
C TYR A 53 4.08 -11.56 12.02
N TYR A 54 5.24 -11.21 12.55
CA TYR A 54 5.65 -11.58 13.90
C TYR A 54 6.24 -10.35 14.58
N ILE A 55 5.90 -10.19 15.85
CA ILE A 55 6.52 -9.22 16.73
C ILE A 55 7.54 -9.99 17.56
N ASN A 56 8.82 -9.62 17.47
CA ASN A 56 9.89 -10.28 18.20
C ASN A 56 10.40 -9.37 19.33
N ASP A 57 10.26 -9.85 20.56
CA ASP A 57 10.96 -9.29 21.72
C ASP A 57 12.34 -9.97 21.80
N GLU A 58 13.37 -9.24 21.40
CA GLU A 58 14.77 -9.70 21.40
C GLU A 58 15.38 -9.76 22.82
N GLY A 59 14.58 -9.52 23.87
CA GLY A 59 14.97 -9.59 25.26
C GLY A 59 15.25 -8.22 25.89
N LYS A 60 15.41 -8.22 27.22
CA LYS A 60 15.55 -6.99 28.03
C LYS A 60 16.64 -6.05 27.50
N GLY A 61 16.24 -4.86 27.08
CA GLY A 61 17.13 -3.79 26.63
C GLY A 61 17.29 -3.64 25.12
N ARG A 62 16.58 -4.45 24.30
CA ARG A 62 16.52 -4.29 22.84
C ARG A 62 15.16 -3.76 22.41
N GLU A 63 15.12 -3.03 21.30
CA GLU A 63 13.86 -2.56 20.71
C GLU A 63 13.09 -3.73 20.10
N GLU A 64 11.77 -3.72 20.28
CA GLU A 64 10.87 -4.69 19.68
C GLU A 64 10.85 -4.53 18.15
N THR A 65 10.98 -5.65 17.43
CA THR A 65 11.02 -5.65 15.97
C THR A 65 9.79 -6.30 15.36
N LEU A 66 9.34 -5.72 14.25
CA LEU A 66 8.25 -6.24 13.44
C LEU A 66 8.81 -6.91 12.21
N ARG A 67 8.46 -8.19 12.01
CA ARG A 67 8.93 -9.02 10.90
C ARG A 67 7.76 -9.29 9.97
N HIS A 68 7.88 -8.91 8.69
CA HIS A 68 6.92 -9.28 7.65
C HIS A 68 7.54 -10.34 6.74
N THR A 69 6.91 -11.50 6.61
CA THR A 69 7.31 -12.51 5.61
C THR A 69 6.57 -12.28 4.31
N PHE A 70 7.29 -12.18 3.21
CA PHE A 70 6.71 -11.96 1.89
C PHE A 70 6.22 -13.27 1.30
N GLN A 71 5.07 -13.75 1.76
CA GLN A 71 4.42 -14.96 1.24
C GLN A 71 3.85 -14.72 -0.17
N VAL A 72 3.34 -13.52 -0.42
CA VAL A 72 2.94 -13.01 -1.74
C VAL A 72 3.60 -11.66 -1.94
N CYS A 73 4.17 -11.43 -3.12
CA CYS A 73 4.80 -10.16 -3.49
C CYS A 73 4.67 -9.94 -5.00
N ASN A 74 4.42 -8.70 -5.43
CA ASN A 74 4.39 -8.36 -6.85
C ASN A 74 5.79 -8.39 -7.50
N LEU A 75 6.85 -8.42 -6.70
CA LEU A 75 8.23 -8.63 -7.12
C LEU A 75 8.61 -10.10 -6.87
N PRO A 76 8.63 -10.97 -7.89
CA PRO A 76 8.76 -12.41 -7.69
C PRO A 76 10.05 -12.83 -6.98
N GLY A 77 11.14 -12.10 -7.20
CA GLY A 77 12.43 -12.40 -6.58
C GLY A 77 12.49 -12.11 -5.07
N TRP A 78 11.45 -11.50 -4.48
CA TRP A 78 11.38 -11.18 -3.06
C TRP A 78 10.43 -12.10 -2.29
N ILE A 79 9.83 -13.09 -2.97
CA ILE A 79 8.98 -14.06 -2.30
C ILE A 79 9.84 -14.91 -1.36
N GLY A 80 9.43 -15.01 -0.10
CA GLY A 80 10.17 -15.68 0.97
C GLY A 80 11.06 -14.75 1.79
N ASP A 81 11.30 -13.51 1.34
CA ASP A 81 12.09 -12.54 2.10
C ASP A 81 11.38 -12.17 3.42
N ILE A 82 12.20 -11.78 4.41
CA ILE A 82 11.73 -11.26 5.68
C ILE A 82 12.15 -9.80 5.77
N GLN A 83 11.16 -8.90 5.77
CA GLN A 83 11.39 -7.50 6.04
C GLN A 83 11.29 -7.25 7.54
N ILE A 84 12.42 -6.87 8.15
CA ILE A 84 12.47 -6.45 9.55
C ILE A 84 12.30 -4.93 9.63
N ARG A 85 11.52 -4.47 10.61
CA ARG A 85 11.16 -3.07 10.84
C ARG A 85 11.22 -2.75 12.33
N THR A 86 11.79 -1.60 12.67
CA THR A 86 11.41 -0.94 13.93
C THR A 86 10.03 -0.34 13.77
N HIS A 87 9.30 -0.17 14.87
CA HIS A 87 7.96 0.40 14.82
C HIS A 87 7.66 1.27 16.03
N THR A 88 6.98 2.39 15.79
CA THR A 88 6.47 3.28 16.84
C THR A 88 5.12 3.85 16.43
N PHE A 89 4.38 4.34 17.43
CA PHE A 89 3.16 5.08 17.20
C PHE A 89 3.35 6.55 17.55
N GLU A 90 3.00 7.43 16.61
CA GLU A 90 2.92 8.88 16.79
C GLU A 90 1.44 9.33 16.82
N GLU A 91 1.22 10.60 17.18
CA GLU A 91 -0.10 11.23 17.19
C GLU A 91 -1.16 10.40 17.94
N ASP A 92 -0.89 10.04 19.20
CA ASP A 92 -1.80 9.26 20.06
C ASP A 92 -2.30 7.95 19.40
N GLY A 93 -1.39 7.27 18.68
CA GLY A 93 -1.72 6.00 18.02
C GLY A 93 -2.40 6.14 16.65
N GLN A 94 -2.50 7.37 16.12
CA GLN A 94 -3.08 7.63 14.80
C GLN A 94 -2.09 7.48 13.65
N VAL A 95 -0.78 7.46 13.93
CA VAL A 95 0.24 7.27 12.91
C VAL A 95 1.18 6.13 13.32
N LEU A 96 1.21 5.06 12.52
CA LEU A 96 2.22 4.01 12.62
C LEU A 96 3.46 4.41 11.83
N VAL A 97 4.62 4.41 12.48
CA VAL A 97 5.91 4.69 11.85
C VAL A 97 6.70 3.39 11.79
N LEU A 98 7.12 3.00 10.59
CA LEU A 98 7.97 1.83 10.35
C LEU A 98 9.34 2.28 9.85
N GLY A 99 10.39 1.98 10.62
CA GLY A 99 11.78 2.27 10.27
C GLY A 99 12.52 1.06 9.73
N SER A 100 13.81 1.23 9.44
CA SER A 100 14.76 0.14 9.22
C SER A 100 15.70 0.05 10.41
N GLU A 101 16.17 -1.15 10.74
CA GLU A 101 17.18 -1.35 11.79
C GLU A 101 18.51 -0.68 11.41
N GLU A 102 18.86 -0.70 10.13
CA GLU A 102 20.10 -0.10 9.62
C GLU A 102 19.84 0.90 8.48
N PRO A 103 20.67 1.96 8.35
CA PRO A 103 20.66 2.82 7.18
C PRO A 103 20.92 2.01 5.91
N THR A 104 20.00 2.11 4.96
CA THR A 104 20.16 1.50 3.64
C THR A 104 20.93 2.45 2.73
N GLU A 105 21.88 1.93 1.95
CA GLU A 105 22.54 2.73 0.92
C GLU A 105 21.62 2.87 -0.31
N ILE A 106 21.24 4.11 -0.63
CA ILE A 106 20.38 4.42 -1.75
C ILE A 106 21.11 5.43 -2.64
N LYS A 107 21.58 4.99 -3.81
CA LYS A 107 22.34 5.80 -4.78
C LYS A 107 23.59 6.47 -4.17
N GLY A 108 24.31 5.78 -3.29
CA GLY A 108 25.50 6.30 -2.61
C GLY A 108 25.22 7.11 -1.33
N ASP A 109 23.96 7.42 -1.03
CA ASP A 109 23.56 8.05 0.22
C ASP A 109 23.08 7.01 1.22
N LYS A 110 23.61 7.01 2.45
CA LYS A 110 23.01 6.26 3.56
C LYS A 110 21.71 6.96 3.98
N ARG A 111 20.58 6.28 3.80
CA ARG A 111 19.26 6.76 4.20
C ARG A 111 18.56 5.71 5.02
N ILE A 112 17.86 6.15 6.06
CA ILE A 112 16.95 5.29 6.81
C ILE A 112 15.57 5.47 6.18
N PRO A 113 15.06 4.51 5.39
CA PRO A 113 13.73 4.63 4.80
C PRO A 113 12.67 4.47 5.90
N VAL A 114 11.94 5.55 6.16
CA VAL A 114 10.83 5.58 7.12
C VAL A 114 9.50 5.60 6.36
N LEU A 115 8.59 4.71 6.72
CA LEU A 115 7.20 4.71 6.25
C LEU A 115 6.28 5.21 7.37
N LYS A 116 5.45 6.19 7.08
CA LYS A 116 4.42 6.69 8.01
C LYS A 116 3.04 6.37 7.46
N TRP A 117 2.25 5.65 8.25
CA TRP A 117 0.90 5.20 7.91
C TRP A 117 -0.10 5.81 8.87
N ARG A 118 -1.00 6.64 8.35
CA ARG A 118 -2.12 7.16 9.14
C ARG A 118 -3.21 6.11 9.22
N ARG A 119 -3.78 5.94 10.40
CA ARG A 119 -4.93 5.07 10.65
C ARG A 119 -6.06 5.43 9.68
N ALA A 120 -6.56 4.42 8.97
CA ALA A 120 -7.72 4.59 8.11
C ALA A 120 -8.94 4.98 8.97
N ARG A 121 -9.82 5.81 8.41
CA ARG A 121 -11.10 6.14 9.06
C ARG A 121 -11.91 4.86 9.24
N ASN A 122 -12.63 4.77 10.35
CA ASN A 122 -13.62 3.70 10.52
C ASN A 122 -14.66 3.81 9.40
N ASN A 123 -14.83 2.73 8.64
CA ASN A 123 -15.73 2.65 7.49
C ASN A 123 -16.94 1.73 7.76
N SER A 124 -17.23 1.35 9.01
CA SER A 124 -18.34 0.45 9.36
C SER A 124 -19.72 1.01 8.98
N GLU A 125 -19.89 2.33 9.12
CA GLU A 125 -21.09 3.06 8.70
C GLU A 125 -20.84 3.85 7.41
N GLY A 126 -19.76 3.52 6.69
CA GLY A 126 -19.37 4.24 5.48
C GLY A 126 -20.29 3.91 4.32
N VAL A 127 -20.80 4.95 3.64
CA VAL A 127 -21.27 4.79 2.26
C VAL A 127 -20.03 4.57 1.39
N PRO A 128 -19.97 3.52 0.56
CA PRO A 128 -18.81 3.30 -0.30
C PRO A 128 -18.51 4.58 -1.07
N PRO A 129 -17.26 5.08 -1.05
CA PRO A 129 -16.92 6.21 -1.89
C PRO A 129 -17.18 5.79 -3.35
N PRO A 130 -17.66 6.71 -4.20
CA PRO A 130 -17.67 6.44 -5.63
C PRO A 130 -16.28 5.98 -6.06
N PRO A 131 -16.14 5.08 -7.06
CA PRO A 131 -14.85 4.64 -7.55
C PRO A 131 -13.95 5.86 -7.74
N THR A 132 -12.72 5.82 -7.20
CA THR A 132 -11.74 6.91 -7.27
C THR A 132 -11.82 7.58 -8.64
N PRO A 133 -12.07 8.91 -8.70
CA PRO A 133 -12.64 9.55 -9.87
C PRO A 133 -11.89 9.16 -11.14
N ARG A 134 -12.64 8.64 -12.12
CA ARG A 134 -12.16 8.63 -13.51
C ARG A 134 -11.80 10.06 -13.83
N ILE A 135 -10.59 10.29 -14.32
CA ILE A 135 -10.23 11.57 -14.94
C ILE A 135 -11.14 11.69 -16.16
N CYS A 136 -12.29 12.36 -16.00
CA CYS A 136 -13.11 12.78 -17.13
C CYS A 136 -12.35 13.89 -17.83
N VAL A 137 -11.58 13.53 -18.86
CA VAL A 137 -11.20 14.51 -19.88
C VAL A 137 -12.50 14.85 -20.60
N THR A 138 -13.04 16.04 -20.34
CA THR A 138 -14.17 16.58 -21.10
C THR A 138 -13.76 16.71 -22.55
N GLY A 139 -14.19 15.77 -23.38
CA GLY A 139 -14.19 15.86 -24.84
C GLY A 139 -15.61 15.57 -25.32
N ALA A 140 -16.19 16.52 -26.04
CA ALA A 140 -17.59 16.52 -26.46
C ALA A 140 -18.01 15.28 -27.28
N GLY A 141 -19.22 14.77 -27.05
CA GLY A 141 -19.91 13.90 -28.02
C GLY A 141 -20.81 12.79 -27.46
N ASN A 142 -22.11 13.10 -27.31
CA ASN A 142 -23.32 12.25 -27.40
C ASN A 142 -23.50 10.91 -26.65
N ASN A 143 -24.53 10.92 -25.78
CA ASN A 143 -25.60 9.95 -25.48
C ASN A 143 -25.40 8.44 -25.70
N SER A 144 -25.56 7.66 -24.62
CA SER A 144 -26.70 6.71 -24.45
C SER A 144 -26.71 5.96 -23.10
N SER A 145 -27.86 6.01 -22.44
CA SER A 145 -28.52 5.00 -21.56
C SER A 145 -27.75 4.27 -20.44
N GLY A 146 -27.89 4.80 -19.22
CA GLY A 146 -28.48 4.17 -18.03
C GLY A 146 -28.29 2.68 -17.71
N THR A 147 -27.61 2.42 -16.59
CA THR A 147 -27.99 1.37 -15.62
C THR A 147 -27.68 1.89 -14.20
N GLN A 148 -28.66 1.87 -13.30
CA GLN A 148 -28.48 2.17 -11.88
C GLN A 148 -27.90 0.94 -11.18
N ASP A 149 -26.66 1.04 -10.69
CA ASP A 149 -26.14 0.09 -9.70
C ASP A 149 -26.64 0.50 -8.31
N GLY A 150 -27.35 -0.42 -7.65
CA GLY A 150 -27.80 -0.24 -6.27
C GLY A 150 -26.63 -0.15 -5.28
N PRO A 151 -26.85 0.38 -4.06
CA PRO A 151 -25.77 0.62 -3.11
C PRO A 151 -25.17 -0.71 -2.63
N LEU A 152 -23.90 -0.92 -2.94
CA LEU A 152 -23.09 -1.99 -2.33
C LEU A 152 -22.91 -1.65 -0.84
N LYS A 153 -23.29 -2.55 0.06
CA LYS A 153 -22.89 -2.46 1.46
C LYS A 153 -21.47 -2.97 1.60
N ALA A 154 -20.64 -2.27 2.37
CA ALA A 154 -19.39 -2.85 2.87
C ALA A 154 -19.75 -4.01 3.81
N LEU A 155 -19.02 -5.13 3.70
CA LEU A 155 -19.11 -6.28 4.61
C LEU A 155 -18.64 -5.90 6.01
#